data_AF-A0A932QVV1-F1
#
_entry.id   AF-A0A932QVV1-F1
#
_cell.length_a   1.000
_cell.length_b   1.000
_cell.length_c   1.000
_cell.angle_alpha   90.00
_cell.angle_beta   90.00
_cell.angle_gamma   90.00
#
_symmetry.space_group_name_H-M   'P 1'
#
loop_
_entity.id
_entity.type
_entity.pdbx_description
1 polymer ?
#
loop_
_entity_poly.entity_id
_entity_poly.type
_entity_poly.pdbx_seq_one_letter_code
_entity_poly.pdbx_strand_id
1 'polypeptide(L)' 'MSEEQSKGRGRKKEKDAEKKFVKTTLKPGDHILYEQYAVREIEVDGERTVLVREEDVLGLLV' A
#
# COMPACT_ATOMS: atom_id res chain seq x y z
N MET A 1 -43.53 28.20 -0.19
CA MET A 1 -43.86 27.50 -1.45
C MET A 1 -42.76 27.87 -2.42
N SER A 2 -41.91 27.02 -2.96
CA SER A 2 -41.83 25.57 -3.04
C SER A 2 -40.37 25.29 -3.40
N GLU A 3 -39.70 24.41 -2.67
CA GLU A 3 -39.27 23.08 -3.14
C GLU A 3 -37.74 23.00 -3.22
N GLU A 4 -37.22 22.51 -2.11
CA GLU A 4 -36.10 21.59 -2.01
C GLU A 4 -35.90 20.72 -3.25
N GLN A 5 -34.69 20.72 -3.85
CA GLN A 5 -34.08 19.52 -4.43
C GLN A 5 -32.55 19.58 -4.33
N SER A 6 -32.05 19.04 -3.21
CA SER A 6 -30.67 18.59 -3.07
C SER A 6 -30.42 17.44 -4.04
N LYS A 7 -29.77 17.71 -5.17
CA LYS A 7 -29.32 16.66 -6.11
C LYS A 7 -27.87 16.32 -5.80
N GLY A 8 -27.67 15.57 -4.73
CA GLY A 8 -26.39 14.93 -4.43
C GLY A 8 -25.97 14.06 -5.62
N ARG A 9 -24.96 14.52 -6.37
CA ARG A 9 -24.34 13.72 -7.43
C ARG A 9 -23.56 12.58 -6.74
N GLY A 10 -24.24 11.45 -6.55
CA GLY A 10 -23.59 10.20 -6.17
C GLY A 10 -22.48 9.91 -7.16
N ARG A 11 -21.22 9.93 -6.68
CA ARG A 11 -20.07 9.45 -7.45
C ARG A 11 -20.37 8.02 -7.87
N LYS A 12 -20.47 7.82 -9.19
CA LYS A 12 -20.50 6.52 -9.84
C LYS A 12 -19.36 5.70 -9.24
N LYS A 13 -19.68 4.65 -8.48
CA LYS A 13 -18.71 3.65 -8.03
C LYS A 13 -18.22 2.96 -9.30
N GLU A 14 -17.11 3.46 -9.82
CA GLU A 14 -16.38 2.82 -10.90
C GLU A 14 -15.86 1.50 -10.33
N LYS A 15 -16.59 0.45 -10.72
CA LYS A 15 -16.14 -0.91 -11.02
C LYS A 15 -15.02 -1.40 -10.13
N ASP A 16 -15.35 -2.39 -9.31
CA ASP A 16 -14.44 -3.33 -8.67
C ASP A 16 -13.31 -3.74 -9.62
N ALA A 17 -12.25 -2.93 -9.65
CA ALA A 17 -10.97 -3.32 -10.20
C ALA A 17 -10.52 -4.43 -9.28
N GLU A 18 -10.74 -5.67 -9.73
CA GLU A 18 -10.26 -6.89 -9.11
C GLU A 18 -8.83 -6.62 -8.66
N LYS A 19 -8.64 -6.44 -7.34
CA LYS A 19 -7.35 -6.13 -6.74
C LYS A 19 -6.51 -7.38 -6.94
N LYS A 20 -5.86 -7.47 -8.10
CA LYS A 20 -4.88 -8.52 -8.39
C LYS A 20 -3.76 -8.32 -7.39
N PHE A 21 -3.74 -9.18 -6.38
CA PHE A 21 -2.62 -9.29 -5.47
C PHE A 21 -1.42 -9.69 -6.31
N VAL A 22 -0.58 -8.72 -6.63
CA VAL A 22 0.72 -8.97 -7.24
C VAL A 22 1.54 -9.69 -6.19
N LYS A 23 2.04 -10.87 -6.54
CA LYS A 23 2.85 -11.68 -5.63
C LYS A 23 4.20 -11.00 -5.49
N THR A 24 4.63 -10.80 -4.25
CA THR A 24 5.97 -10.31 -3.94
C THR A 24 7.03 -11.28 -4.47
N THR A 25 8.09 -10.72 -5.04
CA THR A 25 9.25 -11.48 -5.55
C THR A 25 10.24 -11.83 -4.44
N LEU A 26 10.21 -11.06 -3.35
CA LEU A 26 11.05 -11.24 -2.18
C LEU A 26 10.61 -12.45 -1.34
N LYS A 27 11.60 -13.17 -0.81
CA LYS A 27 11.40 -14.31 0.10
C LYS A 27 11.90 -13.96 1.51
N PRO A 28 11.32 -14.58 2.55
CA PRO A 28 11.86 -14.47 3.90
C PRO A 28 13.33 -14.90 3.93
N GLY A 29 14.19 -14.08 4.52
CA GLY A 29 15.64 -14.30 4.58
C GLY A 29 16.44 -13.60 3.49
N ASP A 30 15.79 -13.00 2.48
CA ASP A 30 16.47 -12.17 1.50
C ASP A 30 16.95 -10.87 2.14
N HIS A 31 18.23 -10.54 1.94
CA HIS A 31 18.77 -9.23 2.28
C HIS A 31 18.51 -8.28 1.11
N ILE A 32 17.86 -7.15 1.39
CA ILE A 32 17.46 -6.18 0.38
C ILE A 32 18.04 -4.81 0.67
N LEU A 33 18.27 -4.03 -0.39
CA LEU A 33 18.56 -2.62 -0.31
C LEU A 33 17.29 -1.84 -0.60
N TYR A 34 16.95 -0.87 0.26
CA TYR A 34 15.78 -0.02 0.12
C TYR A 34 16.13 1.45 0.36
N GLU A 35 15.31 2.36 -0.14
CA GLU A 35 15.50 3.79 0.10
C GLU A 35 15.19 4.19 1.55
N GLN A 36 16.14 4.86 2.21
CA GLN A 36 16.07 5.21 3.64
C GLN A 36 14.81 5.99 4.05
N TYR A 37 14.24 6.79 3.14
CA TYR A 37 13.11 7.68 3.43
C TYR A 37 11.76 7.13 2.98
N ALA A 38 11.74 5.99 2.29
CA ALA A 38 10.51 5.42 1.72
C ALA A 38 9.84 4.39 2.65
N VAL A 39 10.22 4.37 3.93
CA VAL A 39 9.85 3.30 4.85
C VAL A 39 9.12 3.80 6.08
N ARG A 40 8.35 2.91 6.70
CA ARG A 40 7.61 3.20 7.93
C ARG A 40 8.07 2.26 9.04
N GLU A 41 8.43 2.83 10.18
CA GLU A 41 8.72 2.04 11.38
C GLU A 41 7.40 1.63 12.04
N ILE A 42 7.25 0.34 12.32
CA ILE A 42 6.10 -0.24 13.01
C ILE A 42 6.59 -1.18 14.11
N GLU A 43 5.82 -1.32 15.18
CA GLU A 43 6.09 -2.31 16.21
C GLU A 43 5.19 -3.53 15.96
N VAL A 44 5.80 -4.69 15.79
CA VAL A 44 5.10 -5.97 15.57
C VAL A 44 5.65 -6.95 16.59
N ASP A 45 4.78 -7.58 17.38
CA ASP A 45 5.16 -8.55 18.42
C ASP A 45 6.22 -8.05 19.43
N GLY A 46 6.23 -6.73 19.68
CA GLY A 46 7.20 -6.07 20.57
C GLY A 46 8.57 -5.78 19.94
N GLU A 47 8.74 -6.10 18.65
CA GLU A 47 9.94 -5.79 17.89
C GLU A 47 9.70 -4.60 16.95
N ARG A 48 10.68 -3.70 16.86
CA ARG A 48 10.67 -2.61 15.90
C ARG A 48 11.04 -3.16 14.52
N THR A 49 10.08 -3.15 13.61
CA THR A 49 10.26 -3.58 12.22
C THR A 49 10.04 -2.41 11.27
N VAL A 50 10.70 -2.46 10.11
CA VAL A 50 10.54 -1.49 9.05
C VAL A 50 9.64 -2.07 7.97
N LEU A 51 8.52 -1.41 7.69
CA LEU A 51 7.65 -1.72 6.58
C LEU A 51 8.11 -0.96 5.33
N VAL A 52 8.50 -1.73 4.32
CA VAL A 52 8.96 -1.25 3.01
C VAL A 52 7.99 -1.73 1.95
N ARG A 53 7.67 -0.88 0.97
CA ARG A 53 6.90 -1.31 -0.20
C ARG A 53 7.86 -1.89 -1.23
N GLU A 54 7.40 -2.88 -2.00
CA GLU A 54 8.25 -3.51 -3.02
C GLU A 54 8.74 -2.52 -4.09
N GLU A 55 7.98 -1.45 -4.37
CA GLU A 55 8.36 -0.38 -5.31
C GLU A 55 9.59 0.43 -4.87
N ASP A 56 9.88 0.46 -3.56
CA ASP A 56 10.98 1.22 -2.97
C ASP A 56 12.24 0.36 -2.72
N VAL A 57 12.21 -0.89 -3.17
CA VAL A 57 13.33 -1.84 -3.07
C VAL A 57 14.23 -1.67 -4.28
N LEU A 58 15.49 -1.29 -4.03
CA LEU A 58 16.49 -1.03 -5.05
C LEU A 58 17.12 -2.32 -5.60
N GLY A 59 17.19 -3.38 -4.78
CA GLY A 59 17.74 -4.67 -5.21
C GLY A 59 17.99 -5.65 -4.08
N LEU A 60 18.47 -6.84 -4.45
CA LEU A 60 18.85 -7.94 -3.55
C LEU A 60 20.37 -7.90 -3.31
N LEU A 61 20.78 -8.12 -2.05
CA LEU A 61 22.16 -8.33 -1.63
C LEU A 61 22.43 -9.84 -1.57
N VAL A 62 23.48 -10.29 -2.27
CA VAL A 62 23.91 -11.69 -2.39
C VAL A 62 25.19 -11.94 -1.60
#